data_AF-A0A1Q9MW94-F1
#
_entry.id   AF-A0A1Q9MW94-F1
#
_cell.length_a   1.000
_cell.length_b   1.000
_cell.length_c   1.000
_cell.angle_alpha   90.00
_cell.angle_beta   90.00
_cell.angle_gamma   90.00
#
_symmetry.space_group_name_H-M   'P 1'
#
loop_
_entity.id
_entity.type
_entity.pdbx_description
1 polymer ?
#
loop_
_entity_poly.entity_id
_entity_poly.type
_entity_poly.pdbx_seq_one_letter_code
_entity_poly.pdbx_strand_id
1 'polypeptide(L)'
;MSKGEVAASIIVSVVLTLGLVYFVVPILMPTPVQPGTIRQIQKQTSNTQAVCFDTQTTWAEIPGMNLTIGVLGNSRLWVTMECPFHLEISSGTTAGTFWVYNVSLTVVGVAEYNTTIVYETPTTSTDLSIIPTPMTLSLEVPSVSAGTTYTIVGRWISLYTRTGSNALKATSGIYRMSRTLSVWEISL
;
A
#
# COMPACT_ATOMS: atom_id res chain seq x y z
N MET A 1 -65.68 -21.65 16.92
CA MET A 1 -64.42 -21.07 17.41
C MET A 1 -64.70 -20.20 18.61
N SER A 2 -64.15 -20.57 19.76
CA SER A 2 -64.22 -19.76 20.98
C SER A 2 -63.21 -18.61 20.91
N LYS A 3 -63.47 -17.51 21.62
CA LYS A 3 -62.54 -16.38 21.69
C LYS A 3 -61.14 -16.80 22.21
N GLY A 4 -61.06 -17.87 23.00
CA GLY A 4 -59.81 -18.42 23.51
C GLY A 4 -58.96 -19.13 22.44
N GLU A 5 -59.59 -19.80 21.47
CA GLU A 5 -58.88 -20.46 20.37
C GLU A 5 -58.25 -19.43 19.41
N VAL A 6 -58.95 -18.32 19.17
CA VAL A 6 -58.43 -17.20 18.39
C VAL A 6 -57.22 -16.57 19.09
N ALA A 7 -57.32 -16.29 20.40
CA ALA A 7 -56.22 -15.73 21.16
C ALA A 7 -54.98 -16.65 21.19
N ALA A 8 -55.17 -17.95 21.39
CA ALA A 8 -54.09 -18.93 21.36
C ALA A 8 -53.40 -18.99 19.99
N SER A 9 -54.16 -18.97 18.89
CA SER A 9 -53.59 -18.96 17.53
C SER A 9 -52.74 -17.73 17.23
N ILE A 10 -53.14 -16.56 17.72
CA ILE A 10 -52.38 -15.31 17.56
C ILE A 10 -51.05 -15.40 18.32
N ILE A 11 -51.07 -15.84 19.58
CA ILE A 11 -49.87 -15.97 20.40
C ILE A 11 -48.88 -16.95 19.75
N VAL A 12 -49.36 -18.12 19.33
CA VAL A 12 -48.54 -19.14 18.67
C VAL A 12 -47.93 -18.60 17.37
N SER A 13 -48.72 -17.88 16.57
CA SER A 13 -48.24 -17.30 15.30
C SER A 13 -47.19 -16.21 15.52
N VAL A 14 -47.36 -15.36 16.54
CA VAL A 14 -46.38 -14.31 16.88
C VAL A 14 -45.08 -14.94 17.37
N VAL A 15 -45.14 -15.94 18.25
CA VAL A 15 -43.94 -16.64 18.76
C VAL A 15 -43.19 -17.36 17.62
N LEU A 16 -43.91 -18.05 16.73
CA LEU A 16 -43.33 -18.70 15.56
C LEU A 16 -42.68 -17.69 14.61
N THR A 17 -43.34 -16.56 14.36
CA THR A 17 -42.81 -15.51 13.48
C THR A 17 -41.56 -14.86 14.08
N LEU A 18 -41.58 -14.53 15.37
CA LEU A 18 -40.42 -13.98 16.07
C LEU A 18 -39.24 -14.97 16.12
N GLY A 19 -39.52 -16.26 16.35
CA GLY A 19 -38.52 -17.31 16.29
C GLY A 19 -37.89 -17.43 14.89
N LEU A 20 -38.72 -17.46 13.84
CA LEU A 20 -38.26 -17.48 12.46
C LEU A 20 -37.41 -16.25 12.13
N VAL A 21 -37.83 -15.05 12.53
CA VAL A 21 -37.05 -13.82 12.32
C VAL A 21 -35.70 -13.90 13.03
N TYR A 22 -35.64 -14.39 14.27
CA TYR A 22 -34.39 -14.52 15.02
C TYR A 22 -33.38 -15.47 14.36
N PHE A 23 -33.83 -16.58 13.78
CA PHE A 23 -32.94 -17.55 13.14
C PHE A 23 -32.66 -17.25 11.66
N VAL A 24 -33.61 -16.67 10.93
CA VAL A 24 -33.50 -16.46 9.47
C VAL A 24 -32.85 -15.12 9.15
N VAL A 25 -33.08 -14.06 9.94
CA VAL A 25 -32.51 -12.73 9.65
C VAL A 25 -30.98 -12.73 9.71
N PRO A 26 -30.28 -13.37 10.66
CA PRO A 26 -28.81 -13.43 10.64
C PRO A 26 -28.24 -14.17 9.43
N ILE A 27 -29.00 -15.08 8.83
CA ILE A 27 -28.62 -15.85 7.64
C ILE A 27 -28.83 -15.00 6.36
N LEU A 28 -29.93 -14.27 6.27
CA LEU A 28 -30.27 -13.43 5.11
C LEU A 28 -29.64 -12.03 5.15
N MET A 29 -29.36 -11.53 6.35
CA MET A 29 -28.68 -10.27 6.63
C MET A 29 -27.45 -10.60 7.48
N PRO A 30 -26.35 -11.08 6.86
CA PRO A 30 -25.09 -11.22 7.57
C PRO A 30 -24.80 -9.88 8.24
N THR A 31 -24.50 -9.94 9.54
CA THR A 31 -24.11 -8.76 10.31
C THR A 31 -23.08 -7.97 9.51
N PRO A 32 -23.23 -6.64 9.37
CA PRO A 32 -22.23 -5.85 8.70
C PRO A 32 -20.89 -6.15 9.35
N VAL A 33 -19.95 -6.67 8.56
CA VAL A 33 -18.56 -6.90 8.99
C VAL A 33 -18.13 -5.60 9.66
N GLN A 34 -17.94 -5.62 10.98
CA GLN A 34 -17.54 -4.42 11.68
C GLN A 34 -16.23 -3.96 11.03
N PRO A 35 -16.14 -2.73 10.49
CA PRO A 35 -14.89 -2.24 10.00
C PRO A 35 -13.91 -2.28 11.16
N GLY A 36 -12.82 -3.04 11.01
CA GLY A 36 -11.83 -3.21 12.05
C GLY A 36 -11.41 -1.88 12.66
N THR A 37 -11.20 -1.88 13.97
CA THR A 37 -10.73 -0.72 14.73
C THR A 37 -9.23 -0.54 14.55
N ILE A 38 -8.78 0.71 14.33
CA ILE A 38 -7.36 1.04 14.32
C ILE A 38 -6.81 0.81 15.73
N ARG A 39 -5.86 -0.12 15.86
CA ARG A 39 -5.18 -0.43 17.14
C ARG A 39 -4.00 0.50 17.36
N GLN A 40 -3.22 0.76 16.32
CA GLN A 40 -2.10 1.67 16.35
C GLN A 40 -1.74 2.18 14.95
N ILE A 41 -0.97 3.25 14.92
CA ILE A 41 -0.41 3.84 13.71
C ILE A 41 1.07 4.09 13.97
N GLN A 42 1.92 3.62 13.08
CA GLN A 42 3.33 4.01 13.07
C GLN A 42 3.66 4.78 11.81
N LYS A 43 4.50 5.80 11.94
CA LYS A 43 4.84 6.72 10.87
C LYS A 43 6.31 7.10 10.93
N GLN A 44 6.98 7.00 9.80
CA GLN A 44 8.33 7.44 9.56
C GLN A 44 8.28 8.55 8.51
N THR A 45 8.72 9.76 8.87
CA THR A 45 8.89 10.85 7.90
C THR A 45 10.37 11.22 7.82
N SER A 46 10.91 11.23 6.61
CA SER A 46 12.27 11.68 6.32
C SER A 46 12.21 12.97 5.52
N ASN A 47 12.93 14.01 5.97
CA ASN A 47 12.97 15.33 5.32
C ASN A 47 14.35 15.66 4.73
N THR A 48 15.22 14.67 4.62
CA THR A 48 16.53 14.82 3.95
C THR A 48 16.40 14.49 2.47
N GLN A 49 17.36 14.87 1.64
CA GLN A 49 17.38 14.39 0.26
C GLN A 49 17.65 12.88 0.23
N ALA A 50 16.81 12.12 -0.50
CA ALA A 50 17.10 10.75 -0.89
C ALA A 50 17.53 10.74 -2.35
N VAL A 51 18.59 9.97 -2.63
CA VAL A 51 19.07 9.71 -3.98
C VAL A 51 19.16 8.21 -4.17
N CYS A 52 18.46 7.73 -5.18
CA CYS A 52 18.45 6.34 -5.61
C CYS A 52 19.13 6.26 -6.97
N PHE A 53 20.30 5.63 -7.02
CA PHE A 53 21.09 5.50 -8.24
C PHE A 53 20.65 4.28 -9.06
N ASP A 54 20.93 4.32 -10.36
CA ASP A 54 20.88 3.15 -11.23
C ASP A 54 21.86 2.07 -10.73
N THR A 55 21.30 1.04 -10.10
CA THR A 55 22.03 -0.13 -9.60
C THR A 55 21.93 -1.33 -10.53
N GLN A 56 21.52 -1.11 -11.79
CA GLN A 56 21.45 -2.12 -12.86
C GLN A 56 20.90 -3.46 -12.39
N THR A 57 19.57 -3.58 -12.33
CA THR A 57 18.85 -4.83 -11.98
C THR A 57 18.99 -5.32 -10.52
N THR A 58 19.58 -4.51 -9.63
CA THR A 58 19.59 -4.81 -8.18
C THR A 58 18.66 -3.88 -7.42
N TRP A 59 17.82 -4.44 -6.55
CA TRP A 59 16.97 -3.65 -5.65
C TRP A 59 17.81 -2.87 -4.64
N ALA A 60 17.51 -1.59 -4.46
CA ALA A 60 18.07 -0.75 -3.43
C ALA A 60 16.94 -0.19 -2.55
N GLU A 61 17.20 -0.09 -1.24
CA GLU A 61 16.25 0.54 -0.31
C GLU A 61 16.17 2.05 -0.56
N ILE A 62 14.96 2.59 -0.51
CA ILE A 62 14.77 4.03 -0.58
C ILE A 62 15.19 4.63 0.77
N PRO A 63 16.16 5.59 0.80
CA PRO A 63 16.64 6.15 2.05
C PRO A 63 15.53 6.72 2.94
N GLY A 64 15.50 6.24 4.19
CA GLY A 64 14.54 6.64 5.21
C GLY A 64 13.16 5.99 5.08
N MET A 65 12.93 5.09 4.13
CA MET A 65 11.67 4.36 3.93
C MET A 65 11.73 2.94 4.49
N ASN A 66 12.16 2.83 5.75
CA ASN A 66 12.10 1.62 6.55
C ASN A 66 11.35 1.92 7.86
N LEU A 67 10.49 0.99 8.26
CA LEU A 67 9.67 1.12 9.47
C LEU A 67 9.38 -0.26 10.03
N THR A 68 9.32 -0.39 11.35
CA THR A 68 8.96 -1.65 12.02
C THR A 68 7.72 -1.46 12.84
N ILE A 69 6.76 -2.40 12.82
CA ILE A 69 5.57 -2.37 13.67
C ILE A 69 5.42 -3.69 14.43
N GLY A 70 5.26 -3.60 15.75
CA GLY A 70 4.93 -4.74 16.61
C GLY A 70 3.41 -4.90 16.74
N VAL A 71 2.85 -5.99 16.26
CA VAL A 71 1.39 -6.21 16.16
C VAL A 71 0.80 -6.67 17.49
N LEU A 72 -0.27 -6.02 17.96
CA LEU A 72 -0.85 -6.25 19.28
C LEU A 72 -1.86 -7.40 19.32
N GLY A 73 -2.54 -7.67 18.20
CA GLY A 73 -3.55 -8.72 18.09
C GLY A 73 -3.63 -9.29 16.68
N ASN A 74 -4.54 -10.24 16.46
CA ASN A 74 -4.83 -10.64 15.10
C ASN A 74 -5.45 -9.44 14.36
N SER A 75 -4.76 -9.03 13.30
CA SER A 75 -4.97 -7.74 12.66
C SER A 75 -4.67 -7.88 11.17
N ARG A 76 -5.11 -6.88 10.40
CA ARG A 76 -4.60 -6.58 9.07
C ARG A 76 -3.70 -5.35 9.15
N LEU A 77 -2.74 -5.25 8.25
CA LEU A 77 -1.92 -4.05 8.10
C LEU A 77 -2.32 -3.30 6.84
N TRP A 78 -2.59 -2.01 6.96
CA TRP A 78 -2.59 -1.13 5.82
C TRP A 78 -1.28 -0.36 5.83
N VAL A 79 -0.54 -0.35 4.74
CA VAL A 79 0.75 0.30 4.61
C VAL A 79 0.68 1.27 3.45
N THR A 80 1.13 2.51 3.65
CA THR A 80 1.27 3.47 2.56
C THR A 80 2.64 4.11 2.56
N MET A 81 3.15 4.36 1.36
CA MET A 81 4.38 5.09 1.13
C MET A 81 4.10 6.26 0.20
N GLU A 82 4.50 7.45 0.61
CA GLU A 82 4.40 8.68 -0.16
C GLU A 82 5.81 9.25 -0.37
N CYS A 83 6.23 9.30 -1.62
CA CYS A 83 7.59 9.63 -2.00
C CYS A 83 7.61 10.51 -3.25
N PRO A 84 7.49 11.84 -3.15
CA PRO A 84 7.65 12.71 -4.31
C PRO A 84 9.09 12.64 -4.82
N PHE A 85 9.28 11.93 -5.93
CA PHE A 85 10.57 11.81 -6.62
C PHE A 85 10.56 12.60 -7.93
N HIS A 86 11.75 12.96 -8.38
CA HIS A 86 11.99 13.33 -9.76
C HIS A 86 12.94 12.31 -10.36
N LEU A 87 12.62 11.89 -11.58
CA LEU A 87 13.50 11.09 -12.40
C LEU A 87 14.48 12.04 -13.09
N GLU A 88 15.76 11.88 -12.81
CA GLU A 88 16.83 12.56 -13.53
C GLU A 88 17.42 11.58 -14.55
N ILE A 89 17.32 11.96 -15.83
CA ILE A 89 17.84 11.20 -16.97
C ILE A 89 19.02 11.97 -17.57
N SER A 90 20.19 11.33 -17.62
CA SER A 90 21.41 11.93 -18.14
C SER A 90 21.23 12.46 -19.57
N SER A 91 22.01 13.49 -19.93
CA SER A 91 22.05 14.05 -21.28
C SER A 91 22.41 13.02 -22.37
N GLY A 92 22.07 13.35 -23.62
CA GLY A 92 22.38 12.52 -24.78
C GLY A 92 21.39 11.36 -24.95
N THR A 93 20.11 11.62 -24.68
CA THR A 93 19.02 10.67 -24.95
C THR A 93 18.56 10.78 -26.39
N THR A 94 18.21 9.65 -27.01
CA THR A 94 17.64 9.61 -28.36
C THR A 94 16.12 9.51 -28.25
N ALA A 95 15.39 10.09 -29.21
CA ALA A 95 13.94 9.89 -29.32
C ALA A 95 13.60 8.38 -29.36
N GLY A 96 12.53 7.97 -28.68
CA GLY A 96 12.08 6.58 -28.58
C GLY A 96 12.87 5.71 -27.60
N THR A 97 13.69 6.30 -26.72
CA THR A 97 14.35 5.55 -25.64
C THR A 97 13.38 5.36 -24.49
N PHE A 98 13.23 4.12 -24.02
CA PHE A 98 12.41 3.79 -22.85
C PHE A 98 13.26 3.71 -21.59
N TRP A 99 12.83 4.41 -20.56
CA TRP A 99 13.38 4.40 -19.21
C TRP A 99 12.40 3.69 -18.30
N VAL A 100 12.84 2.58 -17.72
CA VAL A 100 11.98 1.71 -16.91
C VAL A 100 12.58 1.57 -15.53
N TYR A 101 11.76 1.77 -14.51
CA TYR A 101 12.13 1.49 -13.13
C TYR A 101 10.94 0.93 -12.36
N ASN A 102 11.24 0.12 -11.35
CA ASN A 102 10.24 -0.36 -10.42
C ASN A 102 10.42 0.25 -9.04
N VAL A 103 9.31 0.32 -8.34
CA VAL A 103 9.24 0.70 -6.93
C VAL A 103 8.43 -0.36 -6.22
N SER A 104 8.93 -0.83 -5.08
CA SER A 104 8.23 -1.77 -4.24
C SER A 104 7.90 -1.19 -2.87
N LEU A 105 6.80 -1.67 -2.31
CA LEU A 105 6.47 -1.58 -0.90
C LEU A 105 6.33 -3.00 -0.38
N THR A 106 7.18 -3.39 0.57
CA THR A 106 7.28 -4.78 1.04
C THR A 106 7.06 -4.83 2.55
N VAL A 107 6.17 -5.72 2.99
CA VAL A 107 6.13 -6.23 4.36
C VAL A 107 6.93 -7.53 4.38
N VAL A 108 8.13 -7.48 4.95
CA VAL A 108 9.16 -8.52 4.82
C VAL A 108 8.60 -9.87 5.27
N GLY A 109 8.68 -10.87 4.39
CA GLY A 109 8.23 -12.23 4.64
C GLY A 109 6.71 -12.45 4.56
N VAL A 110 5.93 -11.42 4.19
CA VAL A 110 4.46 -11.51 4.16
C VAL A 110 3.87 -11.12 2.82
N ALA A 111 4.16 -9.90 2.33
CA ALA A 111 3.53 -9.37 1.13
C ALA A 111 4.40 -8.29 0.47
N GLU A 112 4.22 -8.14 -0.85
CA GLU A 112 4.94 -7.17 -1.66
C GLU A 112 3.99 -6.58 -2.70
N TYR A 113 4.03 -5.26 -2.85
CA TYR A 113 3.37 -4.54 -3.93
C TYR A 113 4.43 -3.83 -4.78
N ASN A 114 4.41 -4.10 -6.09
CA ASN A 114 5.35 -3.54 -7.05
C ASN A 114 4.61 -2.76 -8.12
N THR A 115 5.14 -1.58 -8.45
CA THR A 115 4.71 -0.82 -9.63
C THR A 115 5.88 -0.60 -10.58
N THR A 116 5.60 -0.59 -11.87
CA THR A 116 6.54 -0.30 -12.93
C THR A 116 6.20 1.04 -13.55
N ILE A 117 7.19 1.92 -13.63
CA ILE A 117 7.06 3.22 -14.27
C ILE A 117 7.91 3.20 -15.53
N VAL A 118 7.27 3.50 -16.66
CA VAL A 118 7.88 3.57 -17.98
C VAL A 118 7.79 5.00 -18.46
N TYR A 119 8.92 5.55 -18.89
CA TYR A 119 9.00 6.85 -19.52
C TYR A 119 9.67 6.71 -20.89
N GLU A 120 9.01 7.18 -21.94
CA GLU A 120 9.57 7.26 -23.28
C GLU A 120 10.06 8.68 -23.55
N THR A 121 11.30 8.83 -24.03
CA THR A 121 11.83 10.13 -24.46
C THR A 121 11.20 10.51 -25.81
N PRO A 122 10.35 11.55 -25.89
CA PRO A 122 9.65 11.87 -27.13
C PRO A 122 10.58 12.50 -28.17
N THR A 123 11.66 13.13 -27.72
CA THR A 123 12.64 13.81 -28.56
C THR A 123 14.05 13.48 -28.10
N THR A 124 15.01 13.65 -29.00
CA THR A 124 16.43 13.60 -28.67
C THR A 124 16.77 14.81 -27.80
N SER A 125 17.35 14.59 -26.62
CA SER A 125 17.80 15.66 -25.72
C SER A 125 19.31 15.59 -25.51
N THR A 126 19.97 16.74 -25.65
CA THR A 126 21.37 16.92 -25.28
C THR A 126 21.54 17.36 -23.83
N ASP A 127 20.45 17.64 -23.11
CA ASP A 127 20.44 18.15 -21.74
C ASP A 127 19.85 17.14 -20.75
N LEU A 128 20.15 17.35 -19.46
CA LEU A 128 19.55 16.63 -18.33
C LEU A 128 18.04 16.80 -18.36
N SER A 129 17.31 15.69 -18.38
CA SER A 129 15.84 15.70 -18.27
C SER A 129 15.43 15.45 -16.81
N ILE A 130 14.58 16.32 -16.26
CA ILE A 130 14.05 16.20 -14.89
C ILE A 130 12.54 16.02 -14.98
N ILE A 131 12.04 14.85 -14.56
CA ILE A 131 10.62 14.49 -14.70
C ILE A 131 10.03 14.28 -13.31
N PRO A 132 9.10 15.15 -12.86
CA PRO A 132 8.37 14.92 -11.62
C PRO A 132 7.59 13.61 -11.69
N THR A 133 7.74 12.76 -10.68
CA THR A 133 7.00 11.51 -10.55
C THR A 133 6.40 11.44 -9.15
N PRO A 134 5.11 11.75 -8.98
CA PRO A 134 4.43 11.46 -7.72
C PRO A 134 4.41 9.94 -7.51
N MET A 135 4.95 9.48 -6.39
CA MET A 135 5.00 8.07 -6.06
C MET A 135 4.21 7.84 -4.78
N THR A 136 3.06 7.21 -4.91
CA THR A 136 2.23 6.78 -3.79
C THR A 136 1.94 5.29 -3.96
N LEU A 137 2.39 4.47 -3.01
CA LEU A 137 2.11 3.04 -2.97
C LEU A 137 1.23 2.75 -1.76
N SER A 138 0.31 1.80 -1.91
CA SER A 138 -0.54 1.30 -0.84
C SER A 138 -0.59 -0.22 -0.91
N LEU A 139 -0.33 -0.88 0.22
CA LEU A 139 -0.35 -2.33 0.37
C LEU A 139 -1.22 -2.68 1.57
N GLU A 140 -2.23 -3.54 1.35
CA GLU A 140 -3.01 -4.15 2.43
C GLU A 140 -2.53 -5.59 2.65
N VAL A 141 -2.22 -5.93 3.90
CA VAL A 141 -1.88 -7.28 4.34
C VAL A 141 -3.06 -7.82 5.15
N PRO A 142 -3.81 -8.80 4.63
CA PRO A 142 -5.11 -9.17 5.18
C PRO A 142 -5.04 -9.87 6.53
N SER A 143 -3.90 -10.48 6.88
CA SER A 143 -3.74 -11.15 8.17
C SER A 143 -2.29 -11.15 8.61
N VAL A 144 -2.06 -10.71 9.85
CA VAL A 144 -0.79 -10.77 10.55
C VAL A 144 -1.00 -11.31 11.97
N SER A 145 0.03 -11.96 12.50
CA SER A 145 -0.03 -12.65 13.79
C SER A 145 0.26 -11.70 14.95
N ALA A 146 -0.55 -11.82 16.01
CA ALA A 146 -0.32 -11.13 17.27
C ALA A 146 1.09 -11.41 17.82
N GLY A 147 1.71 -10.41 18.44
CA GLY A 147 3.03 -10.51 19.07
C GLY A 147 4.21 -10.57 18.11
N THR A 148 3.99 -10.46 16.79
CA THR A 148 5.05 -10.44 15.78
C THR A 148 5.42 -9.01 15.40
N THR A 149 6.72 -8.74 15.22
CA THR A 149 7.20 -7.48 14.67
C THR A 149 7.47 -7.64 13.18
N TYR A 150 6.84 -6.80 12.37
CA TYR A 150 7.01 -6.78 10.93
C TYR A 150 7.89 -5.61 10.52
N THR A 151 8.77 -5.85 9.55
CA THR A 151 9.58 -4.81 8.91
C THR A 151 8.94 -4.44 7.58
N ILE A 152 8.73 -3.15 7.37
CA ILE A 152 8.23 -2.56 6.14
C ILE A 152 9.37 -1.82 5.47
N VAL A 153 9.56 -2.07 4.17
CA VAL A 153 10.63 -1.46 3.38
C VAL A 153 10.09 -0.97 2.05
N GLY A 154 10.41 0.28 1.70
CA GLY A 154 10.28 0.81 0.34
C GLY A 154 11.57 0.58 -0.44
N ARG A 155 11.47 0.02 -1.65
CA ARG A 155 12.64 -0.23 -2.52
C ARG A 155 12.43 0.31 -3.91
N TRP A 156 13.54 0.49 -4.60
CA TRP A 156 13.57 0.93 -5.99
C TRP A 156 14.58 0.06 -6.78
N ILE A 157 14.37 -0.04 -8.08
CA ILE A 157 15.29 -0.69 -9.01
C ILE A 157 15.16 -0.04 -10.39
N SER A 158 16.29 0.31 -10.98
CA SER A 158 16.37 0.64 -12.39
C SER A 158 16.38 -0.65 -13.21
N LEU A 159 15.47 -0.75 -14.17
CA LEU A 159 15.42 -1.85 -15.15
C LEU A 159 16.06 -1.43 -16.49
N TYR A 160 16.64 -0.24 -16.55
CA TYR A 160 17.33 0.24 -17.73
C TYR A 160 18.76 -0.31 -17.78
N THR A 161 19.04 -1.14 -18.77
CA THR A 161 20.39 -1.68 -19.04
C THR A 161 21.11 -0.79 -20.05
N ARG A 162 22.05 0.04 -19.58
CA ARG A 162 23.05 0.69 -20.45
C ARG A 162 24.45 0.46 -19.93
N THR A 163 25.37 0.23 -20.85
CA THR A 163 26.82 0.24 -20.60
C THR A 163 27.31 1.70 -20.48
N GLY A 164 27.62 2.18 -19.26
CA GLY A 164 28.11 3.54 -19.01
C GLY A 164 27.82 4.08 -17.60
N SER A 165 28.13 5.36 -17.34
CA SER A 165 27.84 6.06 -16.08
C SER A 165 26.33 6.21 -15.83
N ASN A 166 25.88 6.07 -14.57
CA ASN A 166 24.50 6.15 -14.07
C ASN A 166 23.60 7.07 -14.91
N ALA A 167 22.89 6.50 -15.88
CA ALA A 167 22.10 7.26 -16.83
C ALA A 167 20.72 7.64 -16.25
N LEU A 168 20.33 6.97 -15.16
CA LEU A 168 19.08 7.16 -14.45
C LEU A 168 19.36 7.34 -12.95
N LYS A 169 18.69 8.29 -12.30
CA LYS A 169 18.57 8.32 -10.84
C LYS A 169 17.23 8.91 -10.43
N ALA A 170 16.69 8.45 -9.31
CA ALA A 170 15.53 9.06 -8.69
C ALA A 170 16.01 9.89 -7.49
N THR A 171 15.73 11.20 -7.51
CA THR A 171 16.00 12.10 -6.37
C THR A 171 14.69 12.59 -5.76
N SER A 172 14.58 12.65 -4.44
CA SER A 172 13.54 13.48 -3.84
C SER A 172 13.87 14.93 -4.19
N GLY A 173 12.90 15.70 -4.67
CA GLY A 173 13.17 17.05 -5.19
C GLY A 173 13.77 17.99 -4.15
N ILE A 174 14.53 18.99 -4.59
CA ILE A 174 15.13 20.03 -3.71
C ILE A 174 14.03 20.84 -2.99
N TYR A 175 12.86 20.97 -3.62
CA TYR A 175 11.71 21.71 -3.08
C TYR A 175 10.70 20.84 -2.29
N ARG A 176 10.80 19.50 -2.40
CA ARG A 176 9.96 18.54 -1.66
C ARG A 176 10.79 17.33 -1.27
N MET A 177 11.52 17.48 -0.17
CA MET A 177 12.36 16.41 0.40
C MET A 177 11.60 15.45 1.31
N SER A 178 10.35 15.76 1.62
CA SER A 178 9.56 14.96 2.57
C SER A 178 9.08 13.67 1.92
N ARG A 179 9.48 12.55 2.52
CA ARG A 179 8.99 11.21 2.22
C ARG A 179 8.36 10.65 3.48
N THR A 180 7.27 9.91 3.33
CA THR A 180 6.53 9.34 4.46
C THR A 180 6.22 7.88 4.21
N LEU A 181 6.52 7.04 5.19
CA LEU A 181 6.06 5.66 5.27
C LEU A 181 5.15 5.53 6.50
N SER A 182 3.95 5.02 6.32
CA SER A 182 2.96 4.85 7.38
C SER A 182 2.41 3.44 7.37
N VAL A 183 2.13 2.90 8.55
CA VAL A 183 1.46 1.62 8.72
C VAL A 183 0.38 1.75 9.79
N TRP A 184 -0.80 1.24 9.47
CA TRP A 184 -1.95 1.15 10.37
C TRP A 184 -2.19 -0.32 10.70
N GLU A 185 -2.20 -0.65 11.98
CA GLU A 185 -2.71 -1.94 12.45
C GLU A 185 -4.22 -1.80 12.68
N ILE A 186 -5.00 -2.65 12.01
CA ILE A 186 -6.45 -2.64 12.07
C ILE A 186 -6.91 -4.02 12.56
N SER A 187 -7.75 -4.08 13.59
CA SER A 187 -8.28 -5.34 14.11
C SER A 187 -9.04 -6.12 13.04
N LEU A 188 -8.94 -7.45 13.10
CA LEU A 188 -9.79 -8.38 12.34
C LEU A 188 -11.06 -8.72 13.11
#